data_AF-A0A662FS27-F1
#
_entry.id   AF-A0A662FS27-F1
#
_cell.length_a   1.000
_cell.length_b   1.000
_cell.length_c   1.000
_cell.angle_alpha   90.00
_cell.angle_beta   90.00
_cell.angle_gamma   90.00
#
_symmetry.space_group_name_H-M   'P 1'
#
loop_
_entity.id
_entity.type
_entity.pdbx_description
1 polymer ?
#
loop_
_entity_poly.entity_id
_entity_poly.type
_entity_poly.pdbx_seq_one_letter_code
_entity_poly.pdbx_strand_id
1 'polypeptide(L)'
;MPFLRLERIYEYLAGRYTTYMNTMSVNVVPRDGILYLEYGGKYGRRKVPLFFEKEEDDRVYFSTIAGGSRMEIEFRVEEKRIILFYERYKLVKE
;
A
#
# COMPACT_ATOMS: atom_id res chain seq x y z
N MET A 1 25.83 4.12 2.24
CA MET A 1 24.88 3.03 2.54
C MET A 1 23.59 3.64 3.02
N PRO A 2 22.47 3.68 2.28
CA PRO A 2 21.25 3.97 3.01
C PRO A 2 20.71 2.67 3.62
N PHE A 3 20.60 2.60 4.93
CA PHE A 3 19.45 1.93 5.58
C PHE A 3 18.39 2.95 5.97
N LEU A 4 18.57 4.22 5.55
CA LEU A 4 17.53 5.24 5.44
C LEU A 4 16.48 4.87 4.34
N ARG A 5 16.30 3.57 4.02
CA ARG A 5 16.20 3.01 2.66
C ARG A 5 14.95 2.16 2.37
N LEU A 6 14.12 1.86 3.36
CA LEU A 6 12.87 1.13 3.18
C LEU A 6 11.85 1.51 4.26
N GLU A 7 12.30 1.66 5.51
CA GLU A 7 11.48 2.17 6.60
C GLU A 7 10.91 3.56 6.30
N ARG A 8 11.70 4.47 5.72
CA ARG A 8 11.22 5.79 5.28
C ARG A 8 10.18 5.70 4.18
N ILE A 9 10.34 4.76 3.24
CA ILE A 9 9.33 4.49 2.20
C ILE A 9 8.04 4.04 2.88
N TYR A 10 8.14 3.13 3.84
CA TYR A 10 6.97 2.62 4.56
C TYR A 10 6.27 3.71 5.36
N GLU A 11 7.00 4.52 6.11
CA GLU A 11 6.46 5.68 6.85
C GLU A 11 5.79 6.67 5.90
N TYR A 12 6.42 6.96 4.75
CA TYR A 12 5.88 7.87 3.75
C TYR A 12 4.60 7.35 3.11
N LEU A 13 4.53 6.05 2.80
CA LEU A 13 3.36 5.41 2.22
C LEU A 13 2.27 5.11 3.26
N ALA A 14 2.59 5.05 4.55
CA ALA A 14 1.65 4.78 5.63
C ALA A 14 0.53 5.83 5.70
N GLY A 15 -0.70 5.38 5.92
CA GLY A 15 -1.86 6.25 6.03
C GLY A 15 -3.15 5.59 5.58
N ARG A 16 -4.23 6.34 5.58
CA ARG A 16 -5.54 5.88 5.12
C ARG A 16 -5.71 6.21 3.64
N TYR A 17 -6.17 5.24 2.87
CA TYR A 17 -6.43 5.39 1.45
C TYR A 17 -7.89 5.09 1.15
N THR A 18 -8.53 5.90 0.32
CA THR A 18 -9.95 5.76 -0.03
C THR A 18 -10.17 5.73 -1.53
N THR A 19 -11.18 4.99 -1.97
CA THR A 19 -11.64 5.03 -3.35
C THR A 19 -12.35 6.36 -3.67
N TYR A 20 -12.44 6.70 -4.95
CA TYR A 20 -13.33 7.77 -5.41
C TYR A 20 -14.76 7.48 -4.94
N MET A 21 -15.37 8.43 -4.22
CA MET A 21 -16.66 8.30 -3.49
C MET A 21 -16.65 7.51 -2.17
N ASN A 22 -15.48 7.23 -1.57
CA ASN A 22 -15.35 6.62 -0.23
C ASN A 22 -16.08 5.27 -0.05
N THR A 23 -16.31 4.53 -1.14
CA THR A 23 -16.98 3.22 -1.12
C THR A 23 -16.13 2.15 -0.44
N MET A 24 -14.81 2.35 -0.40
CA MET A 24 -13.86 1.48 0.26
C MET A 24 -12.72 2.32 0.85
N SER A 25 -12.24 1.93 2.02
CA SER A 25 -11.05 2.50 2.66
C SER A 25 -10.14 1.41 3.18
N VAL A 26 -8.83 1.62 3.05
CA VAL A 26 -7.80 0.72 3.56
C VAL A 26 -6.79 1.53 4.37
N ASN A 27 -6.21 0.92 5.40
CA ASN A 27 -5.10 1.51 6.14
C ASN A 27 -3.80 0.83 5.71
N VAL A 28 -2.83 1.62 5.29
CA VAL A 28 -1.46 1.18 5.01
C VAL A 28 -0.66 1.39 6.30
N VAL A 29 -0.16 0.31 6.90
CA VAL A 29 0.55 0.37 8.19
C VAL A 29 1.87 -0.40 8.16
N PRO A 30 2.99 0.21 8.59
CA PRO A 30 4.23 -0.50 8.83
C PRO A 30 4.11 -1.30 10.14
N ARG A 31 4.55 -2.56 10.12
CA ARG A 31 4.64 -3.40 11.31
C ARG A 31 5.72 -4.46 11.13
N ASP A 32 6.59 -4.61 12.12
CA ASP A 32 7.63 -5.66 12.15
C ASP A 32 8.46 -5.76 10.84
N GLY A 33 8.78 -4.61 10.24
CA GLY A 33 9.56 -4.54 8.99
C GLY A 33 8.79 -4.90 7.71
N ILE A 34 7.46 -5.01 7.78
CA ILE A 34 6.58 -5.30 6.65
C ILE A 34 5.51 -4.20 6.55
N LEU A 35 5.13 -3.83 5.33
CA LEU A 35 4.01 -2.92 5.09
C LEU A 35 2.73 -3.75 4.92
N TYR A 36 1.63 -3.35 5.57
CA TYR A 36 0.37 -4.08 5.50
C TYR A 36 -0.76 -3.21 4.95
N LEU A 37 -1.63 -3.81 4.13
CA LEU A 37 -2.98 -3.29 3.90
C LEU A 37 -3.92 -3.92 4.93
N GLU A 38 -4.49 -3.08 5.79
CA GLU A 38 -5.54 -3.46 6.73
C GLU A 38 -6.89 -2.90 6.25
N TYR A 39 -7.85 -3.78 5.97
CA TYR A 39 -9.20 -3.39 5.58
C TYR A 39 -10.25 -4.38 6.11
N GLY A 40 -11.41 -3.85 6.48
CA GLY A 40 -12.45 -4.66 7.13
C GLY A 40 -13.58 -3.82 7.72
N GLY A 41 -14.81 -4.26 7.46
CA GLY A 41 -16.01 -3.80 8.16
C GLY A 41 -16.32 -4.69 9.37
N LYS A 42 -17.58 -4.66 9.86
CA LYS A 42 -17.99 -5.41 11.07
C LYS A 42 -17.77 -6.94 11.04
N TYR A 43 -17.42 -7.49 9.88
CA TYR A 43 -17.30 -8.93 9.62
C TYR A 43 -15.85 -9.45 9.56
N GLY A 44 -14.85 -8.62 9.89
CA GLY A 44 -13.47 -9.06 10.07
C GLY A 44 -12.46 -8.08 9.47
N ARG A 45 -11.27 -8.04 10.06
CA ARG A 45 -10.11 -7.27 9.58
C ARG A 45 -9.24 -8.19 8.73
N ARG A 46 -9.25 -8.00 7.41
CA ARG A 46 -8.25 -8.62 6.53
C ARG A 46 -6.95 -7.83 6.63
N LYS A 47 -5.84 -8.56 6.67
CA LYS A 47 -4.48 -8.01 6.66
C LYS A 47 -3.72 -8.66 5.52
N VAL A 48 -3.19 -7.84 4.63
CA VAL A 48 -2.45 -8.29 3.45
C VAL A 48 -1.02 -7.78 3.58
N PRO A 49 -0.01 -8.66 3.73
CA PRO A 49 1.39 -8.25 3.76
C PRO A 49 1.84 -7.81 2.38
N LEU A 50 2.63 -6.74 2.33
CA LEU A 50 3.23 -6.19 1.13
C LEU A 50 4.75 -6.40 1.19
N PHE A 51 5.28 -7.05 0.17
CA PHE A 51 6.71 -7.30 0.02
C PHE A 51 7.28 -6.30 -0.98
N PHE A 52 8.24 -5.49 -0.55
CA PHE A 52 8.88 -4.51 -1.42
C PHE A 52 9.63 -5.21 -2.56
N GLU A 53 9.50 -4.65 -3.76
CA GLU A 53 10.18 -5.17 -4.95
C GLU A 53 11.21 -4.20 -5.49
N LYS A 54 10.78 -2.96 -5.77
CA LYS A 54 11.61 -1.92 -6.36
C LYS A 54 10.97 -0.54 -6.22
N GLU A 55 11.79 0.48 -6.43
CA GLU A 55 11.39 1.88 -6.53
C GLU A 55 11.91 2.41 -7.87
N GLU A 56 11.05 3.08 -8.65
CA GLU A 56 11.37 3.64 -9.97
C GLU A 56 10.67 4.99 -10.10
N ASP A 57 11.45 6.07 -10.29
CA ASP A 57 10.97 7.45 -10.46
C ASP A 57 9.97 7.88 -9.38
N ASP A 58 8.69 7.99 -9.75
CA ASP A 58 7.57 8.40 -8.90
C ASP A 58 6.77 7.19 -8.37
N ARG A 59 7.33 5.98 -8.43
CA ARG A 59 6.61 4.73 -8.14
C ARG A 59 7.35 3.80 -7.20
N VAL A 60 6.58 3.17 -6.33
CA VAL A 60 7.06 2.12 -5.43
C VAL A 60 6.24 0.85 -5.65
N TYR A 61 6.93 -0.22 -5.99
CA TYR A 61 6.33 -1.51 -6.34
C TYR A 61 6.45 -2.49 -5.19
N PHE A 62 5.32 -3.13 -4.91
CA PHE A 62 5.18 -4.20 -3.93
C PHE A 62 4.51 -5.41 -4.57
N SER A 63 4.59 -6.55 -3.91
CA SER A 63 3.71 -7.67 -4.18
C SER A 63 3.12 -8.29 -2.93
N THR A 64 2.10 -9.12 -3.17
CA THR A 64 1.51 -9.99 -2.15
C THR A 64 1.10 -11.32 -2.79
N ILE A 65 0.65 -12.27 -1.97
CA ILE A 65 0.02 -13.50 -2.44
C ILE A 65 -1.49 -13.39 -2.21
N ALA A 66 -2.26 -13.44 -3.28
CA ALA A 66 -3.72 -13.46 -3.24
C ALA A 66 -4.26 -14.51 -4.20
N GLY A 67 -5.28 -15.27 -3.79
CA GLY A 67 -5.89 -16.30 -4.64
C GLY A 67 -4.93 -17.40 -5.11
N GLY A 68 -3.79 -17.60 -4.42
CA GLY A 68 -2.77 -18.59 -4.79
C GLY A 68 -1.73 -18.10 -5.81
N SER A 69 -1.76 -16.84 -6.22
CA SER A 69 -0.78 -16.25 -7.13
C SER A 69 -0.17 -14.96 -6.57
N ARG A 70 0.99 -14.58 -7.11
CA ARG A 70 1.62 -13.28 -6.84
C ARG A 70 0.80 -12.18 -7.52
N MET A 71 0.49 -11.14 -6.77
CA MET A 71 -0.21 -9.95 -7.23
C MET A 71 0.69 -8.73 -7.02
N GLU A 72 0.83 -7.93 -8.07
CA GLU A 72 1.58 -6.67 -8.06
C GLU A 72 0.72 -5.52 -7.49
N ILE A 73 1.38 -4.61 -6.76
CA ILE A 73 0.79 -3.46 -6.11
C ILE A 73 1.68 -2.25 -6.38
N GLU A 74 1.10 -1.17 -6.89
CA GLU A 74 1.82 0.06 -7.24
C GLU A 74 1.37 1.20 -6.32
N PHE A 75 2.34 1.87 -5.69
CA PHE A 75 2.14 3.21 -5.15
C PHE A 75 2.72 4.22 -6.12
N ARG A 76 1.91 5.22 -6.52
CA ARG A 76 2.35 6.37 -7.32
C ARG A 76 2.38 7.61 -6.47
N VAL A 77 3.53 8.25 -6.39
CA VAL A 77 3.81 9.45 -5.61
C VAL A 77 3.75 10.66 -6.54
N GLU A 78 2.60 11.31 -6.59
CA GLU A 78 2.43 12.56 -7.33
C GLU A 78 2.71 13.76 -6.41
N GLU A 79 2.97 14.95 -6.97
CA GLU A 79 3.35 16.16 -6.21
C GLU A 79 2.45 16.50 -5.01
N LYS A 80 1.16 16.13 -5.07
CA LYS A 80 0.15 16.49 -4.05
C LYS A 80 -0.56 15.30 -3.41
N ARG A 81 -0.30 14.08 -3.86
CA ARG A 81 -1.05 12.90 -3.40
C ARG A 81 -0.29 11.62 -3.66
N ILE A 82 -0.60 10.60 -2.87
CA ILE A 82 -0.13 9.23 -3.10
C ILE A 82 -1.32 8.39 -3.53
N ILE A 83 -1.16 7.66 -4.63
CA ILE A 83 -2.18 6.79 -5.19
C ILE A 83 -1.74 5.35 -4.99
N LEU A 84 -2.61 4.52 -4.43
CA LEU A 84 -2.46 3.08 -4.33
C LEU A 84 -3.30 2.39 -5.41
N PHE A 85 -2.66 1.58 -6.23
CA PHE A 85 -3.32 0.64 -7.13
C PHE A 85 -3.28 -0.77 -6.51
N TYR A 86 -4.46 -1.28 -6.15
CA TYR A 86 -4.63 -2.59 -5.53
C TYR A 86 -5.81 -3.31 -6.19
N GLU A 87 -5.56 -4.51 -6.76
CA GLU A 87 -6.51 -5.21 -7.64
C GLU A 87 -7.01 -4.32 -8.80
N ARG A 88 -8.31 -3.99 -8.84
CA ARG A 88 -8.93 -3.06 -9.80
C ARG A 88 -9.22 -1.69 -9.20
N TYR A 89 -8.80 -1.47 -7.95
CA TYR A 89 -9.09 -0.25 -7.22
C TYR A 89 -7.95 0.75 -7.34
N LYS A 90 -8.34 2.00 -7.54
CA LYS A 90 -7.50 3.18 -7.38
C LYS A 90 -7.90 3.86 -6.08
N LEU A 91 -7.01 3.89 -5.11
CA LEU A 91 -7.23 4.55 -3.82
C LEU A 91 -6.26 5.73 -3.68
N VAL A 92 -6.72 6.81 -3.05
CA VAL A 92 -5.91 8.02 -2.82
C VAL A 92 -5.71 8.18 -1.32
N LYS A 93 -4.49 8.50 -0.91
CA LYS A 93 -4.15 8.80 0.48
C LYS A 93 -4.91 10.04 0.95
N GLU A 94 -5.56 9.93 2.12
CA GLU A 94 -6.19 11.06 2.84
C GLU A 94 -5.16 12.08 3.32
#